data_AF-Q23E66-F1
#
_entry.id   AF-Q23E66-F1
#
_cell.length_a   1.000
_cell.length_b   1.000
_cell.length_c   1.000
_cell.angle_alpha   90.00
_cell.angle_beta   90.00
_cell.angle_gamma   90.00
#
_symmetry.space_group_name_H-M   'P 1'
#
loop_
_entity.id
_entity.type
_entity.pdbx_description
1 polymer ?
#
loop_
_entity_poly.entity_id
_entity_poly.type
_entity_poly.pdbx_seq_one_letter_code
_entity_poly.pdbx_strand_id
1 'polypeptide(L)'
;MKFIVIEYCNEGDLYTYHIKKQQEVQTLEQALEVIDIAIQITKGMMILKELNLEHRDLKPENILIHNDGEKIIAKISDYGLTKEVQRDLKSIVRTPNFMAPEILFANNKGSVYDDKIDVWSFGLILYEMFTCKEILRCKQIGHKMPFKRSQKKT
;
A
#
# COMPACT_ATOMS: atom_id res chain seq x y z
N MET A 1 4.57 -13.44 -26.18
CA MET A 1 5.21 -12.62 -25.14
C MET A 1 4.36 -11.37 -24.95
N LYS A 2 4.04 -10.95 -23.72
CA LYS A 2 3.24 -9.74 -23.45
C LYS A 2 4.14 -8.69 -22.83
N PHE A 3 4.04 -7.45 -23.29
CA PHE A 3 4.77 -6.30 -22.77
C PHE A 3 3.77 -5.20 -22.41
N ILE A 4 4.08 -4.43 -21.37
CA ILE A 4 3.36 -3.22 -21.00
C ILE A 4 4.38 -2.08 -21.04
N VAL A 5 4.08 -1.01 -21.79
CA VAL A 5 4.92 0.20 -21.86
C VAL A 5 4.20 1.29 -21.09
N ILE A 6 4.87 1.85 -20.09
CA ILE A 6 4.36 2.92 -19.22
C ILE A 6 5.42 4.01 -19.05
N GLU A 7 5.00 5.16 -18.53
CA GLU A 7 5.91 6.24 -18.15
C GLU A 7 6.92 5.82 -17.07
N TYR A 8 8.08 6.47 -17.06
CA TYR A 8 9.17 6.20 -16.12
C TYR A 8 9.23 7.24 -14.99
N CYS A 9 9.34 6.76 -13.76
CA CYS A 9 9.53 7.57 -12.55
C CYS A 9 11.01 7.53 -12.13
N ASN A 10 11.69 8.69 -12.15
CA ASN A 10 13.15 8.81 -12.08
C ASN A 10 13.75 8.74 -10.66
N GLU A 11 12.93 8.76 -9.62
CA GLU A 11 13.40 8.70 -8.22
C GLU A 11 13.14 7.33 -7.56
N GLY A 12 12.65 6.36 -8.33
CA GLY A 12 12.31 5.02 -7.82
C GLY A 12 11.02 5.01 -7.01
N ASP A 13 10.96 4.17 -5.98
CA ASP A 13 9.80 4.00 -5.11
C ASP A 13 9.92 4.80 -3.79
N LEU A 14 8.78 5.07 -3.14
CA LEU A 14 8.69 5.86 -1.91
C LEU A 14 9.47 5.24 -0.75
N TYR A 15 9.55 3.91 -0.66
CA TYR A 15 10.35 3.24 0.37
C TYR A 15 11.82 3.64 0.24
N THR A 16 12.38 3.51 -0.96
CA THR A 16 13.78 3.84 -1.25
C THR A 16 14.03 5.35 -1.19
N TYR A 17 13.09 6.14 -1.71
CA TYR A 17 13.19 7.60 -1.79
C TYR A 17 13.22 8.27 -0.41
N HIS A 18 12.36 7.83 0.52
CA HIS A 18 12.15 8.53 1.80
C HIS A 18 12.41 7.63 3.02
N ILE A 19 11.72 6.50 3.12
CA ILE A 19 11.67 5.70 4.37
C ILE A 19 13.00 5.02 4.70
N LYS A 20 13.66 4.43 3.69
CA LYS A 20 14.92 3.70 3.84
C LYS A 20 16.07 4.57 4.34
N LYS A 21 16.01 5.88 4.12
CA LYS A 21 17.02 6.84 4.60
C LYS A 21 17.01 6.97 6.12
N GLN A 22 15.92 6.56 6.81
CA GLN A 22 15.77 6.56 8.27
C GLN A 22 16.08 7.92 8.93
N GLN A 23 15.89 9.00 8.18
CA GLN A 23 16.02 10.35 8.69
C GLN A 23 14.63 10.84 9.06
N GLU A 24 14.32 10.83 10.36
CA GLU A 24 13.06 11.39 10.84
C GLU A 24 12.87 12.81 10.28
N VAL A 25 11.62 13.15 9.98
CA VAL A 25 11.25 14.49 9.53
C VAL A 25 11.58 15.48 10.64
N GLN A 26 12.55 16.36 10.40
CA GLN A 26 13.06 17.32 11.38
C GLN A 26 12.73 18.77 11.02
N THR A 27 12.45 19.04 9.74
CA THR A 27 12.15 20.40 9.26
C THR A 27 10.70 20.52 8.78
N LEU A 28 10.18 21.74 8.81
CA LEU A 28 8.86 22.04 8.25
C LEU A 28 8.80 21.75 6.75
N GLU A 29 9.90 22.00 6.03
CA GLU A 29 10.00 21.73 4.59
C GLU A 29 9.83 20.23 4.28
N GLN A 30 10.54 19.36 5.02
CA GLN A 30 10.38 17.91 4.91
C GLN A 30 8.95 17.46 5.24
N ALA A 31 8.34 18.05 6.28
CA ALA A 31 6.96 17.75 6.65
C ALA A 31 5.97 18.15 5.54
N LEU A 32 6.19 19.30 4.90
CA LEU A 32 5.35 19.78 3.79
C LEU A 32 5.49 18.88 2.56
N GLU A 33 6.70 18.41 2.23
CA GLU A 33 6.90 17.44 1.14
C GLU A 33 6.15 16.12 1.41
N VAL A 34 6.26 15.58 2.63
CA VAL A 34 5.53 14.36 3.03
C VAL A 34 4.02 14.55 2.93
N ILE A 35 3.50 15.72 3.35
CA ILE A 35 2.07 16.05 3.24
C ILE A 35 1.65 16.15 1.77
N ASP A 36 2.46 16.76 0.91
CA ASP A 36 2.14 16.89 -0.51
C ASP A 36 2.09 15.50 -1.19
N ILE A 37 3.07 14.63 -0.93
CA ILE A 37 3.07 13.23 -1.38
C ILE A 37 1.80 12.51 -0.90
N ALA A 38 1.44 12.66 0.38
CA ALA A 38 0.24 12.04 0.94
C ALA A 38 -1.06 12.51 0.25
N ILE A 39 -1.15 13.81 -0.07
CA ILE A 39 -2.27 14.38 -0.82
C ILE A 39 -2.34 13.77 -2.23
N GLN A 40 -1.20 13.63 -2.91
CA GLN A 40 -1.13 13.02 -4.24
C GLN A 40 -1.57 11.55 -4.22
N ILE A 41 -1.12 10.75 -3.25
CA ILE A 41 -1.56 9.36 -3.07
C ILE A 41 -3.08 9.31 -2.85
N THR A 42 -3.61 10.17 -1.98
CA THR A 42 -5.05 10.23 -1.69
C THR A 42 -5.87 10.57 -2.94
N LYS A 43 -5.40 11.51 -3.78
CA LYS A 43 -6.04 11.82 -5.06
C LYS A 43 -6.06 10.61 -5.99
N GLY A 44 -4.97 9.84 -6.06
CA GLY A 44 -4.92 8.58 -6.82
C GLY A 44 -5.91 7.53 -6.29
N MET A 45 -6.03 7.39 -4.97
CA MET A 45 -7.01 6.50 -4.33
C MET A 45 -8.45 6.94 -4.59
N MET A 46 -8.72 8.25 -4.64
CA MET A 46 -10.05 8.77 -4.98
C MET A 46 -10.46 8.38 -6.40
N ILE A 47 -9.53 8.44 -7.36
CA ILE A 47 -9.79 7.98 -8.74
C ILE A 47 -10.12 6.47 -8.76
N LEU A 48 -9.37 5.64 -8.03
CA LEU A 48 -9.68 4.22 -7.92
C LEU A 48 -11.08 3.97 -7.36
N LYS A 49 -11.44 4.71 -6.31
CA LYS A 49 -12.76 4.65 -5.71
C LYS A 49 -13.87 5.07 -6.69
N GLU A 50 -13.69 6.14 -7.44
CA GLU A 50 -14.65 6.59 -8.47
C GLU A 50 -14.86 5.52 -9.56
N LEU A 51 -13.81 4.76 -9.88
CA LEU A 51 -13.86 3.62 -10.80
C LEU A 51 -14.38 2.32 -10.16
N ASN A 52 -14.78 2.35 -8.87
CA ASN A 52 -15.19 1.18 -8.10
C ASN A 52 -14.10 0.08 -8.04
N LEU A 53 -12.83 0.50 -8.01
CA LEU A 53 -11.65 -0.36 -7.94
C LEU A 53 -10.96 -0.27 -6.58
N GLU A 54 -10.42 -1.40 -6.14
CA GLU A 54 -9.50 -1.50 -5.02
C GLU A 54 -8.12 -1.85 -5.56
N HIS A 55 -7.09 -1.14 -5.12
CA HIS A 55 -5.69 -1.41 -5.48
C HIS A 55 -5.21 -2.76 -4.91
N ARG A 56 -5.54 -3.00 -3.64
CA ARG A 56 -5.24 -4.19 -2.86
C ARG A 56 -3.81 -4.41 -2.39
N ASP A 57 -2.83 -3.76 -2.99
CA ASP A 57 -1.43 -3.87 -2.56
C ASP A 57 -0.76 -2.50 -2.39
N LEU A 58 -1.47 -1.55 -1.77
CA LEU A 58 -0.84 -0.28 -1.43
C LEU A 58 0.23 -0.51 -0.35
N LYS A 59 1.45 -0.09 -0.68
CA LYS A 59 2.65 -0.10 0.15
C LYS A 59 3.64 0.92 -0.43
N PRO A 60 4.64 1.39 0.31
CA PRO A 60 5.54 2.41 -0.21
C PRO A 60 6.32 1.96 -1.43
N GLU A 61 6.64 0.66 -1.57
CA GLU A 61 7.28 0.12 -2.79
C GLU A 61 6.40 0.24 -4.05
N ASN A 62 5.08 0.40 -3.90
CA ASN A 62 4.12 0.57 -4.99
C ASN A 62 3.73 2.04 -5.23
N ILE A 63 4.37 2.99 -4.53
CA ILE A 63 4.26 4.43 -4.82
C ILE A 63 5.54 4.87 -5.50
N LEU A 64 5.47 5.21 -6.78
CA LEU A 64 6.62 5.67 -7.56
C LEU A 64 6.77 7.19 -7.46
N ILE A 65 8.01 7.64 -7.43
CA ILE A 65 8.39 9.05 -7.29
C ILE A 65 9.05 9.53 -8.58
N HIS A 66 8.54 10.64 -9.09
CA HIS A 66 9.13 11.36 -10.22
C HIS A 66 9.46 12.79 -9.79
N ASN A 67 10.66 13.26 -10.12
CA ASN A 67 11.08 14.63 -9.92
C ASN A 67 11.28 15.28 -11.28
N ASP A 68 10.47 16.28 -11.61
CA ASP A 68 10.56 17.02 -12.88
C ASP A 68 11.53 18.22 -12.82
N GLY A 69 12.22 18.40 -11.69
CA GLY A 69 13.14 19.50 -11.41
C GLY A 69 12.51 20.64 -10.63
N GLU A 70 11.17 20.73 -10.58
CA GLU A 70 10.42 21.76 -9.85
C GLU A 70 9.59 21.16 -8.71
N LYS A 71 9.07 19.95 -8.89
CA LYS A 71 8.19 19.29 -7.93
C LYS A 71 8.39 17.78 -7.88
N ILE A 72 8.07 17.23 -6.72
CA ILE A 72 7.95 15.79 -6.50
C ILE A 72 6.54 15.34 -6.89
N ILE A 73 6.46 14.33 -7.74
CA ILE A 73 5.21 13.73 -8.21
C ILE A 73 5.16 12.28 -7.71
N ALA A 74 4.11 11.93 -6.96
CA ALA A 74 3.87 10.59 -6.46
C ALA A 74 2.77 9.89 -7.29
N LYS A 75 3.05 8.66 -7.73
CA LYS A 75 2.14 7.86 -8.57
C LYS A 75 1.92 6.48 -7.97
N ILE A 76 0.66 6.06 -7.87
CA ILE A 76 0.32 4.68 -7.52
C ILE A 76 0.71 3.76 -8.70
N SER A 77 1.28 2.60 -8.40
CA SER A 77 1.74 1.62 -9.37
C SER A 77 1.43 0.19 -8.93
N ASP A 78 1.71 -0.77 -9.81
CA ASP A 78 1.46 -2.20 -9.60
C ASP A 78 -0.01 -2.57 -9.35
N TYR A 79 -0.81 -2.37 -10.40
CA TYR A 79 -2.22 -2.76 -10.43
C TYR A 79 -2.45 -4.27 -10.62
N GLY A 80 -1.43 -5.12 -10.44
CA GLY A 80 -1.51 -6.56 -10.68
C GLY A 80 -2.52 -7.29 -9.80
N LEU A 81 -2.86 -6.70 -8.64
CA LEU A 81 -3.84 -7.21 -7.68
C LEU A 81 -5.13 -6.38 -7.64
N THR A 82 -5.24 -5.34 -8.47
CA THR A 82 -6.39 -4.44 -8.49
C THR A 82 -7.64 -5.15 -8.98
N LYS A 83 -8.78 -4.93 -8.30
CA LYS A 83 -10.07 -5.56 -8.64
C LYS A 83 -11.25 -4.66 -8.34
N GLU A 84 -12.36 -4.92 -9.02
CA GLU A 84 -13.66 -4.32 -8.73
C GLU A 84 -14.22 -4.82 -7.39
N VAL A 85 -14.68 -3.89 -6.55
CA VAL A 85 -15.10 -4.11 -5.14
C VAL A 85 -16.10 -5.27 -5.00
N GLN A 86 -17.00 -5.46 -5.96
CA GLN A 86 -18.14 -6.39 -5.82
C GLN A 86 -17.94 -7.78 -6.45
N ARG A 87 -16.91 -8.00 -7.28
CA ARG A 87 -16.84 -9.24 -8.10
C ARG A 87 -16.03 -10.38 -7.50
N ASP A 88 -15.15 -10.14 -6.53
CA ASP A 88 -14.22 -11.18 -6.05
C ASP A 88 -13.81 -11.00 -4.58
N LEU A 89 -14.63 -11.53 -3.67
CA LEU A 89 -14.37 -11.58 -2.22
C LEU A 89 -13.51 -12.79 -1.79
N LYS A 90 -13.11 -13.67 -2.72
CA LYS A 90 -12.54 -15.00 -2.40
C LYS A 90 -11.02 -15.11 -2.48
N SER A 91 -10.30 -14.13 -3.05
CA SER A 91 -8.85 -14.19 -3.21
C SER A 91 -8.13 -13.30 -2.19
N ILE A 92 -7.60 -13.89 -1.11
CA ILE A 92 -6.65 -13.21 -0.21
C ILE A 92 -5.28 -13.23 -0.88
N VAL A 93 -5.04 -12.27 -1.77
CA VAL A 93 -3.72 -12.00 -2.35
C VAL A 93 -3.40 -10.55 -2.07
N ARG A 94 -2.64 -10.32 -0.99
CA ARG A 94 -2.18 -9.00 -0.52
C ARG A 94 -0.88 -9.18 0.27
N THR A 95 -0.07 -8.13 0.40
CA THR A 95 1.10 -8.14 1.29
C THR A 95 0.65 -8.09 2.77
N PRO A 96 0.92 -9.11 3.61
CA PRO A 96 0.34 -9.24 4.96
C PRO A 96 0.56 -8.06 5.91
N ASN A 97 1.67 -7.34 5.76
CA ASN A 97 2.06 -6.26 6.68
C ASN A 97 1.18 -5.01 6.54
N PHE A 98 0.57 -4.80 5.36
CA PHE A 98 -0.25 -3.64 5.07
C PHE A 98 -1.75 -3.95 5.06
N MET A 99 -2.13 -5.15 5.48
CA MET A 99 -3.52 -5.62 5.46
C MET A 99 -4.28 -5.10 6.67
N ALA A 100 -5.51 -4.65 6.41
CA ALA A 100 -6.43 -4.24 7.45
C ALA A 100 -6.83 -5.44 8.35
N PRO A 101 -7.07 -5.22 9.65
CA PRO A 101 -7.35 -6.28 10.61
C PRO A 101 -8.57 -7.12 10.24
N GLU A 102 -9.60 -6.52 9.65
CA GLU A 102 -10.80 -7.20 9.16
C GLU A 102 -10.49 -8.22 8.06
N ILE A 103 -9.43 -8.03 7.28
CA ILE A 103 -8.97 -9.02 6.29
C ILE A 103 -8.13 -10.10 6.95
N LEU A 104 -7.29 -9.73 7.92
CA LEU A 104 -6.43 -10.67 8.66
C LEU A 104 -7.23 -11.65 9.53
N PHE A 105 -8.37 -11.20 10.08
CA PHE A 105 -9.20 -11.97 11.02
C PHE A 105 -10.54 -12.42 10.44
N ALA A 106 -10.78 -12.23 9.13
CA ALA A 106 -12.00 -12.68 8.48
C ALA A 106 -12.15 -14.21 8.52
N ASN A 107 -13.13 -14.71 9.27
CA ASN A 107 -13.47 -16.14 9.35
C ASN A 107 -14.40 -16.61 8.20
N ASN A 108 -14.25 -16.08 6.97
CA ASN A 108 -15.09 -16.39 5.81
C ASN A 108 -16.61 -16.13 5.99
N LYS A 109 -17.03 -15.33 6.98
CA LYS A 109 -18.44 -15.01 7.23
C LYS A 109 -18.85 -13.69 6.60
N GLY A 110 -18.98 -13.67 5.27
CA GLY A 110 -19.85 -12.72 4.57
C GLY A 110 -19.62 -11.23 4.80
N SER A 111 -18.45 -10.81 5.30
CA SER A 111 -18.11 -9.40 5.43
C SER A 111 -18.07 -8.80 4.02
N VAL A 112 -18.95 -7.83 3.75
CA VAL A 112 -18.79 -6.94 2.60
C VAL A 112 -17.53 -6.14 2.88
N TYR A 113 -16.41 -6.54 2.30
CA TYR A 113 -15.18 -5.77 2.39
C TYR A 113 -15.39 -4.50 1.57
N ASP A 114 -15.11 -3.35 2.17
CA ASP A 114 -15.33 -2.06 1.54
C ASP A 114 -14.00 -1.42 1.11
N ASP A 115 -14.13 -0.23 0.53
CA ASP A 115 -13.05 0.65 0.10
C ASP A 115 -12.05 1.04 1.22
N LYS A 116 -12.28 0.64 2.48
CA LYS A 116 -11.45 1.04 3.63
C LYS A 116 -10.17 0.25 3.77
N ILE A 117 -10.02 -0.89 3.11
CA ILE A 117 -8.76 -1.65 3.23
C ILE A 117 -7.58 -0.84 2.66
N ASP A 118 -7.79 -0.14 1.55
CA ASP A 118 -6.76 0.71 0.96
C ASP A 118 -6.53 1.97 1.81
N VAL A 119 -7.56 2.45 2.53
CA VAL A 119 -7.43 3.52 3.54
C VAL A 119 -6.57 3.07 4.72
N TRP A 120 -6.71 1.82 5.17
CA TRP A 120 -5.82 1.25 6.19
C TRP A 120 -4.37 1.21 5.71
N SER A 121 -4.12 0.65 4.52
CA SER A 121 -2.79 0.60 3.94
C SER A 121 -2.17 2.01 3.80
N PHE A 122 -2.97 3.00 3.39
CA PHE A 122 -2.55 4.39 3.35
C PHE A 122 -2.18 4.96 4.72
N GLY A 123 -2.94 4.64 5.78
CA GLY A 123 -2.60 5.04 7.15
C GLY A 123 -1.24 4.52 7.61
N LEU A 124 -0.88 3.29 7.20
CA LEU A 124 0.44 2.71 7.46
C LEU A 124 1.54 3.41 6.65
N ILE A 125 1.30 3.72 5.37
CA ILE A 125 2.24 4.50 4.55
C ILE A 125 2.49 5.88 5.18
N LEU A 126 1.43 6.59 5.60
CA LEU A 126 1.56 7.86 6.33
C LEU A 126 2.43 7.72 7.57
N TYR A 127 2.17 6.70 8.39
CA TYR A 127 2.97 6.46 9.58
C TYR A 127 4.46 6.25 9.25
N GLU A 128 4.77 5.43 8.24
CA GLU A 128 6.16 5.20 7.82
C GLU A 128 6.81 6.47 7.25
N MET A 129 6.07 7.31 6.52
CA MET A 129 6.60 8.56 6.00
C MET A 129 6.94 9.58 7.09
N PHE A 130 6.12 9.68 8.15
CA PHE A 130 6.39 10.63 9.23
C PHE A 130 7.45 10.13 10.21
N THR A 131 7.45 8.83 10.50
CA THR A 131 8.36 8.26 11.49
C THR A 131 9.68 7.76 10.90
N CYS A 132 9.74 7.61 9.58
CA CYS A 132 10.84 6.97 8.84
C CYS A 132 11.22 5.59 9.43
N LYS A 133 10.27 4.94 10.10
CA LYS A 133 10.40 3.63 10.71
C LYS A 133 9.54 2.66 9.92
N GLU A 134 10.20 1.63 9.44
CA GLU A 134 9.51 0.49 8.84
C GLU A 134 8.61 -0.18 9.90
N ILE A 135 7.34 -0.33 9.57
CA ILE A 135 6.41 -1.11 10.39
C ILE A 135 6.91 -2.55 10.37
N LEU A 136 7.09 -3.14 11.56
CA LEU A 136 7.63 -4.48 11.76
C LEU A 136 7.09 -5.47 10.72
N ARG A 137 7.91 -5.79 9.70
CA ARG A 137 7.55 -6.82 8.72
C ARG A 137 7.29 -8.11 9.48
N CYS A 138 6.23 -8.85 9.14
CA CYS A 138 5.70 -10.06 9.80
C CYS A 138 6.68 -11.19 10.16
N LYS A 139 8.00 -11.06 9.96
CA LYS A 139 9.01 -12.04 10.37
C LYS A 139 9.01 -12.37 11.87
N GLN A 140 8.36 -11.58 12.74
CA GLN A 140 8.20 -11.88 14.18
C GLN A 140 6.77 -12.23 14.63
N ILE A 141 5.75 -12.08 13.77
CA ILE A 141 4.35 -12.38 14.14
C ILE A 141 4.02 -13.88 13.99
N GLY A 142 4.98 -14.67 13.49
CA GLY A 142 4.85 -16.13 13.35
C GLY A 142 4.71 -16.92 14.67
N HIS A 143 4.94 -16.31 15.84
CA HIS A 143 4.85 -17.02 17.12
C HIS A 143 3.53 -16.83 17.90
N LYS A 144 2.58 -16.00 17.45
CA LYS A 144 1.32 -15.76 18.17
C LYS A 144 0.03 -15.76 17.35
N MET A 145 0.08 -16.18 16.08
CA MET A 145 -1.13 -16.36 15.27
C MET A 145 -1.36 -17.86 15.03
N PRO A 146 -2.55 -18.42 15.33
CA PRO A 146 -2.82 -19.84 15.14
C PRO A 146 -3.05 -20.11 13.65
N PHE A 147 -1.99 -20.15 12.85
CA PHE A 147 -2.02 -20.72 11.52
C PHE A 147 -2.18 -22.24 11.64
N LYS A 148 -3.42 -22.72 11.78
CA LYS A 148 -3.73 -24.12 11.47
C LYS A 148 -3.63 -24.26 9.95
N ARG A 149 -2.46 -24.74 9.49
CA ARG A 149 -2.32 -25.29 8.14
C ARG A 149 -3.40 -26.35 7.95
N SER A 150 -4.37 -26.09 7.07
CA SER A 150 -5.26 -27.12 6.56
C SER A 150 -4.40 -28.10 5.77
N GLN A 151 -4.08 -29.26 6.37
CA GLN A 151 -3.54 -30.38 5.63
C GLN A 151 -4.58 -30.76 4.57
N LYS A 152 -4.17 -30.73 3.30
CA LYS A 152 -4.90 -31.37 2.21
C LYS A 152 -5.00 -32.86 2.57
N LYS A 153 -6.21 -33.36 2.76
CA LYS A 153 -6.49 -34.79 2.69
C LYS A 153 -6.40 -35.19 1.22
N THR A 154 -5.29 -35.83 0.86
CA THR A 154 -5.30 -36.91 -0.14
C THR A 154 -5.52 -38.21 0.60
#